data_AF-A0A523L3E0-F1
#
_entry.id   AF-A0A523L3E0-F1
#
_cell.length_a   1.000
_cell.length_b   1.000
_cell.length_c   1.000
_cell.angle_alpha   90.00
_cell.angle_beta   90.00
_cell.angle_gamma   90.00
#
_symmetry.space_group_name_H-M   'P 1'
#
loop_
_entity.id
_entity.type
_entity.pdbx_description
1 polymer ?
#
loop_
_entity_poly.entity_id
_entity_poly.type
_entity_poly.pdbx_seq_one_letter_code
_entity_poly.pdbx_strand_id
1 'polypeptide(L)'
;MPGALKTSTLGILLLLFGCSAQQTGSPQLALKLLPPAEASVAVLFEQKLTLKTSERQQKFLLVARFDKDRLKMALLSPSGLQLLLLDYDGETLVQESSFSIGVPGKEILAIIQFAMWPEQSVKNHYSENNGWLVEITADSRILLTVDKVILKIEFRDGMLIIDNYLRNYRVLVHTLKRKEL
;
A
#
# COMPACT_ATOMS: atom_id res chain seq x y z
N MET A 1 30.11 -29.47 -75.02
CA MET A 1 30.86 -29.70 -73.78
C MET A 1 30.43 -28.63 -72.78
N PRO A 2 30.20 -29.03 -71.52
CA PRO A 2 29.19 -28.47 -70.59
C PRO A 2 29.69 -27.16 -69.97
N GLY A 3 28.88 -26.31 -69.34
CA GLY A 3 27.53 -26.44 -68.80
C GLY A 3 27.37 -25.35 -67.74
N ALA A 4 26.17 -24.79 -67.65
CA ALA A 4 25.87 -23.51 -67.06
C ALA A 4 26.18 -23.33 -65.56
N LEU A 5 26.51 -22.07 -65.26
CA LEU A 5 26.44 -21.36 -63.99
C LEU A 5 25.20 -21.75 -63.16
N LYS A 6 25.39 -22.21 -61.92
CA LYS A 6 24.35 -22.18 -60.89
C LYS A 6 24.93 -21.70 -59.56
N THR A 7 24.80 -20.40 -59.35
CA THR A 7 24.87 -19.73 -58.05
C THR A 7 23.82 -20.34 -57.12
N SER A 8 24.24 -21.09 -56.10
CA SER A 8 23.35 -21.56 -55.04
C SER A 8 23.48 -20.61 -53.86
N THR A 9 22.76 -19.50 -53.93
CA THR A 9 22.58 -18.57 -52.81
C THR A 9 21.76 -19.28 -51.75
N LEU A 10 22.42 -19.73 -50.69
CA LEU A 10 21.80 -20.41 -49.56
C LEU A 10 20.87 -19.42 -48.84
N GLY A 11 19.55 -19.62 -49.00
CA GLY A 11 18.51 -18.81 -48.39
C GLY A 11 18.54 -18.93 -46.86
N ILE A 12 19.07 -17.91 -46.20
CA ILE A 12 18.84 -17.65 -44.78
C ILE A 12 17.54 -16.86 -44.70
N LEU A 13 16.42 -17.57 -44.53
CA LEU A 13 15.15 -16.97 -44.18
C LEU A 13 14.45 -17.92 -43.22
N LEU A 14 13.79 -17.34 -42.22
CA LEU A 14 13.03 -17.96 -41.14
C LEU A 14 13.84 -18.40 -39.92
N LEU A 15 14.02 -17.48 -38.97
CA LEU A 15 13.75 -17.72 -37.53
C LEU A 15 13.54 -16.36 -36.82
N LEU A 16 12.42 -15.69 -37.10
CA LEU A 16 11.91 -14.60 -36.26
C LEU A 16 10.53 -14.99 -35.74
N PHE A 17 10.46 -16.08 -34.99
CA PHE A 17 9.34 -16.30 -34.06
C PHE A 17 9.65 -15.54 -32.77
N GLY A 18 9.49 -14.22 -32.83
CA GLY A 18 9.33 -13.40 -31.65
C GLY A 18 7.96 -13.71 -31.06
N CYS A 19 7.90 -14.69 -30.15
CA CYS A 19 6.75 -14.76 -29.24
C CYS A 19 6.85 -13.55 -28.32
N SER A 20 6.13 -12.49 -28.69
CA SER A 20 5.65 -11.46 -27.78
C SER A 20 4.82 -12.17 -26.70
N ALA A 21 5.49 -12.70 -25.69
CA ALA A 21 4.87 -13.07 -24.44
C ALA A 21 4.39 -11.76 -23.81
N GLN A 22 3.18 -11.35 -24.19
CA GLN A 22 2.44 -10.35 -23.43
C GLN A 22 2.35 -10.90 -22.01
N GLN A 23 3.18 -10.33 -21.13
CA GLN A 23 2.99 -10.44 -19.70
C GLN A 23 1.62 -9.84 -19.43
N THR A 24 0.59 -10.68 -19.38
CA THR A 24 -0.64 -10.38 -18.65
C THR A 24 -0.19 -10.02 -17.25
N GLY A 25 -0.08 -8.71 -17.00
CA GLY A 25 0.37 -8.17 -15.74
C GLY A 25 -0.43 -8.83 -14.63
N SER A 26 0.29 -9.41 -13.66
CA SER A 26 -0.31 -9.83 -12.40
C SER A 26 -1.22 -8.67 -11.93
N PRO A 27 -2.47 -8.94 -11.50
CA PRO A 27 -3.36 -7.91 -10.98
C PRO A 27 -2.57 -7.03 -10.03
N GLN A 28 -2.49 -5.73 -10.32
CA GLN A 28 -1.64 -4.84 -9.53
C GLN A 28 -2.19 -4.83 -8.09
N LEU A 29 -1.50 -5.55 -7.21
CA LEU A 29 -1.84 -5.69 -5.79
C LEU A 29 -1.70 -4.32 -5.13
N ALA A 30 -2.77 -3.54 -5.19
CA ALA A 30 -2.86 -2.21 -4.61
C ALA A 30 -3.82 -2.26 -3.43
N LEU A 31 -3.40 -1.68 -2.31
CA LEU A 31 -4.26 -1.50 -1.16
C LEU A 31 -5.42 -0.55 -1.52
N LYS A 32 -6.61 -0.89 -1.04
CA LYS A 32 -7.85 -0.16 -1.26
C LYS A 32 -8.06 0.85 -0.14
N LEU A 33 -8.53 2.04 -0.52
CA LEU A 33 -9.03 3.02 0.45
C LEU A 33 -10.43 2.60 0.88
N LEU A 34 -10.75 2.85 2.16
CA LEU A 34 -12.05 2.59 2.74
C LEU A 34 -12.79 3.92 2.95
N PRO A 35 -14.11 4.01 2.74
CA PRO A 35 -14.83 5.26 2.88
C PRO A 35 -14.76 5.85 4.31
N PRO A 36 -14.57 7.18 4.47
CA PRO A 36 -14.62 7.86 5.78
C PRO A 36 -15.89 7.57 6.57
N ALA A 37 -17.03 7.49 5.88
CA ALA A 37 -18.34 7.22 6.49
C ALA A 37 -18.45 5.84 7.17
N GLU A 38 -17.55 4.90 6.84
CA GLU A 38 -17.51 3.56 7.44
C GLU A 38 -16.60 3.50 8.69
N ALA A 39 -15.98 4.60 9.12
CA ALA A 39 -15.23 4.67 10.37
C ALA A 39 -16.16 4.61 11.59
N SER A 40 -15.74 3.94 12.67
CA SER A 40 -16.55 3.83 13.89
C SER A 40 -16.71 5.13 14.66
N VAL A 41 -15.67 5.98 14.66
CA VAL A 41 -15.60 7.17 15.52
C VAL A 41 -14.80 8.27 14.81
N ALA A 42 -15.26 9.51 14.95
CA ALA A 42 -14.49 10.69 14.54
C ALA A 42 -13.34 10.91 15.53
N VAL A 43 -12.10 10.92 15.04
CA VAL A 43 -10.90 10.96 15.89
C VAL A 43 -9.85 11.90 15.34
N LEU A 44 -9.15 12.57 16.25
CA LEU A 44 -7.87 13.22 16.01
C LEU A 44 -6.79 12.42 16.74
N PHE A 45 -5.72 12.08 16.03
CA PHE A 45 -4.56 11.46 16.67
C PHE A 45 -3.23 11.99 16.16
N GLU A 46 -2.25 11.91 17.05
CA GLU A 46 -0.86 12.21 16.80
C GLU A 46 -0.06 10.92 17.09
N GLN A 47 0.76 10.49 16.14
CA GLN A 47 1.47 9.22 16.17
C GLN A 47 2.93 9.40 15.77
N LYS A 48 3.85 8.80 16.54
CA LYS A 48 5.24 8.67 16.13
C LYS A 48 5.40 7.40 15.30
N LEU A 49 5.86 7.56 14.07
CA LEU A 49 6.16 6.44 13.17
C LEU A 49 7.66 6.17 13.15
N THR A 50 8.05 4.91 13.19
CA THR A 50 9.43 4.47 12.90
C THR A 50 9.40 3.50 11.74
N LEU A 51 9.77 3.99 10.56
CA LEU A 51 9.93 3.18 9.35
C LEU A 51 11.30 2.50 9.38
N LYS A 52 11.30 1.18 9.18
CA LYS A 52 12.50 0.35 9.07
C LYS A 52 12.48 -0.35 7.72
N THR A 53 13.54 -0.14 6.94
CA THR A 53 13.86 -0.93 5.74
C THR A 53 15.18 -1.68 5.99
N SER A 54 15.65 -2.45 5.01
CA SER A 54 16.97 -3.10 5.07
C SER A 54 18.13 -2.11 5.21
N GLU A 55 17.98 -0.90 4.67
CA GLU A 55 19.07 0.07 4.57
C GLU A 55 19.02 1.16 5.64
N ARG A 56 17.82 1.53 6.11
CA ARG A 56 17.64 2.72 6.92
C ARG A 56 16.49 2.60 7.91
N GLN A 57 16.63 3.37 8.98
CA GLN A 57 15.56 3.64 9.92
C GLN A 57 15.25 5.14 9.93
N GLN A 58 13.99 5.50 9.70
CA GLN A 58 13.54 6.88 9.67
C GLN A 58 12.36 7.08 10.63
N LYS A 59 12.29 8.27 11.24
CA LYS A 59 11.23 8.63 12.18
C LYS A 59 10.40 9.76 11.61
N PHE A 60 9.09 9.71 11.85
CA PHE A 60 8.14 10.70 11.40
C PHE A 60 7.10 10.98 12.50
N LEU A 61 6.46 12.13 12.40
CA LEU A 61 5.25 12.44 13.17
C LEU A 61 4.07 12.45 12.20
N LEU A 62 3.04 11.68 12.52
CA LEU A 62 1.79 11.62 11.79
C LEU A 62 0.73 12.34 12.61
N VAL A 63 0.05 13.31 11.99
CA VAL A 63 -1.15 13.94 12.54
C VAL A 63 -2.31 13.63 11.62
N ALA A 64 -3.37 13.01 12.15
CA ALA A 64 -4.51 12.64 11.34
C ALA A 64 -5.82 12.97 12.04
N ARG A 65 -6.77 13.48 11.26
CA ARG A 65 -8.14 13.77 11.65
C ARG A 65 -9.08 13.01 10.74
N PHE A 66 -9.88 12.15 11.34
CA PHE A 66 -10.87 11.33 10.66
C PHE A 66 -12.25 11.77 11.15
N ASP A 67 -13.16 12.08 10.24
CA ASP A 67 -14.58 12.20 10.52
C ASP A 67 -15.37 11.46 9.44
N LYS A 68 -16.70 11.47 9.55
CA LYS A 68 -17.59 10.70 8.67
C LYS A 68 -17.55 11.15 7.21
N ASP A 69 -17.12 12.39 6.95
CA ASP A 69 -17.15 12.98 5.61
C ASP A 69 -15.73 13.07 5.02
N ARG A 70 -14.71 13.13 5.86
CA ARG A 70 -13.36 13.45 5.39
C ARG A 70 -12.25 12.89 6.27
N LEU A 71 -11.14 12.60 5.62
CA LEU A 71 -9.92 12.10 6.22
C LEU A 71 -8.76 13.00 5.82
N LYS A 72 -8.19 13.70 6.81
CA LYS A 72 -7.01 14.56 6.61
C LYS A 72 -5.83 14.02 7.38
N MET A 73 -4.67 14.03 6.74
CA MET A 73 -3.45 13.46 7.31
C MET A 73 -2.23 14.24 6.86
N ALA A 74 -1.41 14.66 7.82
CA ALA A 74 -0.12 15.26 7.58
C ALA A 74 0.99 14.34 8.12
N LEU A 75 2.00 14.07 7.30
CA LEU A 75 3.23 13.44 7.72
C LEU A 75 4.32 14.49 7.82
N LEU A 76 4.95 14.58 8.98
CA LEU A 76 5.95 15.57 9.32
C LEU A 76 7.29 14.89 9.61
N SER A 77 8.38 15.58 9.27
CA SER A 77 9.71 15.24 9.74
C SER A 77 9.81 15.42 11.27
N PRO A 78 10.87 14.90 11.91
CA PRO A 78 11.14 15.18 13.33
C PRO A 78 11.34 16.67 13.64
N SER A 79 11.71 17.49 12.64
CA SER A 79 11.84 18.94 12.78
C SER A 79 10.54 19.71 12.54
N GLY A 80 9.43 19.01 12.25
CA GLY A 80 8.11 19.61 11.99
C GLY A 80 7.87 20.01 10.54
N LEU A 81 8.80 19.74 9.61
CA LEU A 81 8.60 20.02 8.19
C LEU A 81 7.54 19.08 7.61
N GLN A 82 6.55 19.63 6.92
CA GLN A 82 5.55 18.82 6.22
C GLN A 82 6.17 18.11 5.02
N LEU A 83 6.08 16.78 5.01
CA LEU A 83 6.59 15.92 3.94
C LEU A 83 5.47 15.47 2.99
N LEU A 84 4.30 15.21 3.56
CA LEU A 84 3.11 14.72 2.87
C LEU A 84 1.85 15.30 3.52
N LEU A 85 0.88 15.69 2.70
CA LEU A 85 -0.49 15.99 3.10
C LEU A 85 -1.43 15.15 2.25
N LEU A 86 -2.38 14.49 2.91
CA LEU A 86 -3.45 13.73 2.27
C LEU A 86 -4.79 14.29 2.72
N ASP A 87 -5.70 14.41 1.76
CA ASP A 87 -7.08 14.79 1.97
C ASP A 87 -7.98 13.87 1.14
N TYR A 88 -8.80 13.08 1.81
CA TYR A 88 -9.66 12.07 1.19
C TYR A 88 -11.10 12.22 1.68
N ASP A 89 -12.04 12.34 0.75
CA ASP A 89 -13.47 12.54 1.02
C ASP A 89 -14.33 11.27 0.83
N GLY A 90 -13.69 10.13 0.52
CA GLY A 90 -14.39 8.89 0.17
C GLY A 90 -14.38 8.57 -1.32
N GLU A 91 -14.20 9.58 -2.18
CA GLU A 91 -14.18 9.41 -3.62
C GLU A 91 -12.82 9.82 -4.20
N THR A 92 -12.34 11.01 -3.82
CA THR A 92 -11.13 11.63 -4.36
C THR A 92 -10.07 11.74 -3.28
N LEU A 93 -8.87 11.22 -3.58
CA LEU A 93 -7.68 11.45 -2.76
C LEU A 93 -6.85 12.58 -3.38
N VAL A 94 -6.76 13.70 -2.67
CA VAL A 94 -5.79 14.76 -2.95
C VAL A 94 -4.53 14.48 -2.15
N GLN A 95 -3.38 14.57 -2.83
CA GLN A 95 -2.07 14.36 -2.23
C GLN A 95 -1.13 15.52 -2.60
N GLU A 96 -0.54 16.14 -1.58
CA GLU A 96 0.56 17.09 -1.74
C GLU A 96 1.82 16.50 -1.10
N SER A 97 2.92 16.48 -1.83
CA SER A 97 4.17 15.87 -1.36
C SER A 97 5.33 16.79 -1.68
N SER A 98 6.05 17.22 -0.64
CA SER A 98 7.26 18.03 -0.80
C SER A 98 8.50 17.16 -0.94
N PHE A 99 8.47 15.92 -0.41
CA PHE A 99 9.58 14.97 -0.45
C PHE A 99 9.07 13.53 -0.60
N SER A 100 9.83 12.69 -1.30
CA SER A 100 9.55 11.26 -1.34
C SER A 100 10.07 10.57 -0.07
N ILE A 101 9.17 9.89 0.64
CA ILE A 101 9.52 9.03 1.78
C ILE A 101 9.66 7.55 1.40
N GLY A 102 9.60 7.23 0.11
CA GLY A 102 9.73 5.86 -0.42
C GLY A 102 8.48 4.98 -0.30
N VAL A 103 7.40 5.48 0.30
CA VAL A 103 6.10 4.81 0.38
C VAL A 103 5.01 5.75 -0.17
N PRO A 104 4.13 5.29 -1.07
CA PRO A 104 3.05 6.12 -1.60
C PRO A 104 2.07 6.57 -0.50
N GLY A 105 1.64 7.83 -0.53
CA GLY A 105 0.72 8.38 0.47
C GLY A 105 -0.62 7.64 0.55
N LYS A 106 -1.20 7.31 -0.61
CA LYS A 106 -2.39 6.43 -0.70
C LYS A 106 -2.24 5.13 0.08
N GLU A 107 -1.06 4.52 0.03
CA GLU A 107 -0.81 3.24 0.70
C GLU A 107 -0.71 3.39 2.21
N ILE A 108 -0.05 4.47 2.68
CA ILE A 108 0.00 4.82 4.11
C ILE A 108 -1.41 4.99 4.64
N LEU A 109 -2.25 5.72 3.90
CA LEU A 109 -3.64 5.93 4.26
C LEU A 109 -4.42 4.60 4.30
N ALA A 110 -4.31 3.78 3.27
CA ALA A 110 -5.00 2.48 3.21
C ALA A 110 -4.61 1.56 4.37
N ILE A 111 -3.33 1.53 4.76
CA ILE A 111 -2.85 0.73 5.90
C ILE A 111 -3.46 1.23 7.22
N ILE A 112 -3.51 2.54 7.42
CA ILE A 112 -4.11 3.12 8.63
C ILE A 112 -5.61 2.82 8.69
N GLN A 113 -6.31 2.95 7.55
CA GLN A 113 -7.72 2.57 7.47
C GLN A 113 -7.91 1.07 7.75
N PHE A 114 -7.09 0.20 7.16
CA PHE A 114 -7.13 -1.24 7.42
C PHE A 114 -6.90 -1.58 8.90
N ALA A 115 -6.04 -0.82 9.60
CA ALA A 115 -5.80 -1.00 11.03
C ALA A 115 -7.00 -0.57 11.89
N MET A 116 -7.75 0.44 11.45
CA MET A 116 -8.69 1.16 12.31
C MET A 116 -10.18 0.94 11.98
N TRP A 117 -10.52 0.60 10.74
CA TRP A 117 -11.92 0.48 10.34
C TRP A 117 -12.56 -0.76 10.96
N PRO A 118 -13.90 -0.78 11.13
CA PRO A 118 -14.63 -1.98 11.54
C PRO A 118 -14.27 -3.19 10.66
N GLU A 119 -14.24 -4.37 11.27
CA GLU A 119 -13.98 -5.63 10.55
C GLU A 119 -14.91 -5.80 9.34
N GLN A 120 -16.19 -5.49 9.48
CA GLN A 120 -17.16 -5.63 8.40
C GLN A 120 -16.82 -4.74 7.20
N SER A 121 -16.42 -3.50 7.45
CA SER A 121 -16.00 -2.57 6.40
C SER A 121 -14.78 -3.10 5.67
N VAL A 122 -13.76 -3.54 6.43
CA VAL A 122 -12.54 -4.13 5.85
C VAL A 122 -12.88 -5.32 4.96
N LYS A 123 -13.70 -6.26 5.43
CA LYS A 123 -14.09 -7.46 4.67
C LYS A 123 -14.92 -7.14 3.42
N ASN A 124 -15.77 -6.11 3.46
CA ASN A 124 -16.55 -5.68 2.30
C ASN A 124 -15.65 -5.16 1.17
N HIS A 125 -14.60 -4.40 1.51
CA HIS A 125 -13.71 -3.81 0.52
C HIS A 125 -12.59 -4.76 0.08
N TYR A 126 -12.08 -5.59 0.99
CA TYR A 126 -11.09 -6.65 0.72
C TYR A 126 -11.75 -8.03 0.64
N SER A 127 -12.67 -8.19 -0.32
CA SER A 127 -13.43 -9.43 -0.49
C SER A 127 -12.65 -10.55 -1.22
N GLU A 128 -12.98 -11.80 -0.91
CA GLU A 128 -12.46 -13.00 -1.58
C GLU A 128 -12.70 -13.00 -3.10
N ASN A 129 -13.85 -12.51 -3.54
CA ASN A 129 -14.19 -12.36 -4.96
C ASN A 129 -13.19 -11.46 -5.74
N ASN A 130 -12.42 -10.64 -5.03
CA ASN A 130 -11.40 -9.76 -5.59
C ASN A 130 -9.97 -10.27 -5.31
N GLY A 131 -9.81 -11.52 -4.90
CA GLY A 131 -8.51 -12.16 -4.63
C GLY A 131 -7.90 -11.81 -3.26
N TRP A 132 -8.68 -11.20 -2.36
CA TRP A 132 -8.24 -10.82 -1.02
C TRP A 132 -8.80 -11.75 0.03
N LEU A 133 -7.97 -12.10 1.00
CA LEU A 133 -8.34 -12.83 2.20
C LEU A 133 -7.95 -11.96 3.40
N VAL A 134 -8.86 -11.86 4.37
CA VAL A 134 -8.68 -11.02 5.55
C VAL A 134 -8.88 -11.86 6.80
N GLU A 135 -7.86 -11.91 7.65
CA GLU A 135 -7.94 -12.52 8.97
C GLU A 135 -7.88 -11.40 10.02
N ILE A 136 -8.91 -11.31 10.87
CA ILE A 136 -8.98 -10.32 11.96
C ILE A 136 -9.18 -11.06 13.27
N THR A 137 -8.37 -10.68 14.25
CA THR A 137 -8.43 -11.15 15.64
C THR A 137 -8.37 -9.95 16.57
N ALA A 138 -8.46 -10.17 17.89
CA ALA A 138 -8.30 -9.10 18.87
C ALA A 138 -6.92 -8.42 18.77
N ASP A 139 -5.87 -9.18 18.48
CA ASP A 139 -4.49 -8.73 18.60
C ASP A 139 -3.79 -8.56 17.24
N SER A 140 -4.49 -8.87 16.12
CA SER A 140 -3.91 -8.72 14.79
C SER A 140 -4.91 -8.60 13.65
N ARG A 141 -4.45 -8.01 12.55
CA ARG A 141 -5.11 -8.00 11.25
C ARG A 141 -4.14 -8.41 10.17
N ILE A 142 -4.52 -9.35 9.32
CA ILE A 142 -3.69 -9.89 8.24
C ILE A 142 -4.46 -9.75 6.93
N LEU A 143 -3.81 -9.14 5.94
CA LEU A 143 -4.27 -9.11 4.57
C LEU A 143 -3.38 -10.02 3.74
N LEU A 144 -4.00 -10.96 3.04
CA LEU A 144 -3.32 -11.92 2.20
C LEU A 144 -4.04 -12.09 0.86
N THR A 145 -3.32 -12.62 -0.12
CA THR A 145 -3.89 -13.26 -1.30
C THR A 145 -3.77 -14.77 -1.14
N VAL A 146 -4.34 -15.54 -2.08
CA VAL A 146 -4.25 -17.01 -2.08
C VAL A 146 -2.81 -17.51 -1.85
N ASP A 147 -1.81 -16.84 -2.44
CA ASP A 147 -0.43 -17.34 -2.43
C ASP A 147 0.51 -16.67 -1.43
N LYS A 148 0.10 -15.56 -0.79
CA LYS A 148 1.05 -14.74 0.00
C LYS A 148 0.37 -13.80 0.99
N VAL A 149 1.06 -13.60 2.11
CA VAL A 149 0.78 -12.50 3.03
C VAL A 149 1.25 -11.18 2.40
N ILE A 150 0.38 -10.17 2.45
CA ILE A 150 0.64 -8.84 1.89
C ILE A 150 0.95 -7.84 3.00
N LEU A 151 0.14 -7.84 4.06
CA LEU A 151 0.23 -6.92 5.18
C LEU A 151 -0.13 -7.66 6.47
N LYS A 152 0.67 -7.47 7.53
CA LYS A 152 0.33 -7.91 8.88
C LYS A 152 0.40 -6.72 9.82
N ILE A 153 -0.63 -6.56 10.65
CA ILE A 153 -0.69 -5.57 11.72
C ILE A 153 -0.87 -6.31 13.04
N GLU A 154 0.05 -6.10 13.98
CA GLU A 154 -0.05 -6.60 15.35
C GLU A 154 -0.28 -5.45 16.32
N PHE A 155 -1.20 -5.63 17.26
CA PHE A 155 -1.49 -4.71 18.35
C PHE A 155 -0.77 -5.22 19.60
N ARG A 156 0.26 -4.53 20.08
CA ARG A 156 1.05 -4.94 21.26
C ARG A 156 1.31 -3.74 22.16
N ASP A 157 0.90 -3.81 23.42
CA ASP A 157 1.25 -2.81 24.46
C ASP A 157 1.00 -1.34 24.03
N GLY A 158 -0.11 -1.07 23.34
CA GLY A 158 -0.45 0.27 22.84
C GLY A 158 0.37 0.73 21.61
N MET A 159 1.14 -0.16 21.01
CA MET A 159 1.89 0.04 19.77
C MET A 159 1.29 -0.79 18.64
N LEU A 160 1.32 -0.26 17.42
CA LEU A 160 1.05 -1.04 16.20
C LEU A 160 2.38 -1.43 15.56
N ILE A 161 2.52 -2.71 15.23
CA ILE A 161 3.61 -3.20 14.40
C ILE A 161 3.02 -3.57 13.06
N ILE A 162 3.48 -2.89 12.00
CA ILE A 162 2.99 -3.07 10.65
C ILE A 162 4.12 -3.66 9.81
N ASP A 163 3.91 -4.87 9.31
CA ASP A 163 4.78 -5.54 8.34
C ASP A 163 4.14 -5.50 6.96
N ASN A 164 4.76 -4.76 6.04
CA ASN A 164 4.35 -4.72 4.64
C ASN A 164 5.28 -5.64 3.83
N TYR A 165 4.82 -6.86 3.57
CA TYR A 165 5.57 -7.88 2.84
C TYR A 165 5.64 -7.59 1.33
N LEU A 166 4.67 -6.84 0.80
CA LEU A 166 4.68 -6.41 -0.60
C LEU A 166 5.85 -5.48 -0.92
N ARG A 167 6.25 -4.63 0.04
CA ARG A 167 7.32 -3.63 -0.13
C ARG A 167 8.54 -3.84 0.77
N ASN A 168 8.57 -4.92 1.55
CA ASN A 168 9.66 -5.28 2.45
C ASN A 168 10.07 -4.16 3.42
N TYR A 169 9.11 -3.63 4.17
CA TYR A 169 9.38 -2.69 5.25
C TYR A 169 8.52 -2.97 6.49
N ARG A 170 8.98 -2.46 7.63
CA ARG A 170 8.24 -2.46 8.89
C ARG A 170 8.00 -1.04 9.39
N VAL A 171 6.83 -0.77 9.93
CA VAL A 171 6.53 0.48 10.65
C VAL A 171 6.13 0.15 12.08
N LEU A 172 6.78 0.82 13.03
CA LEU A 172 6.34 0.87 14.43
C LEU A 172 5.55 2.16 14.63
N VAL A 173 4.32 2.05 15.11
CA VAL A 173 3.43 3.18 15.37
C VAL A 173 3.20 3.30 16.87
N HIS A 174 3.60 4.44 17.43
CA HIS A 174 3.30 4.78 18.81
C HIS A 174 2.30 5.93 18.85
N THR A 175 1.13 5.70 19.43
CA THR A 175 0.15 6.76 19.65
C THR A 175 0.65 7.70 20.75
N LEU A 176 0.81 8.97 20.40
CA LEU A 176 1.19 10.03 21.34
C LEU A 176 -0.06 10.67 21.94
N LYS A 177 -1.10 10.83 21.12
CA LYS A 177 -2.36 11.46 21.52
C LYS A 177 -3.50 10.90 20.69
N ARG A 178 -4.65 10.72 21.34
CA ARG A 178 -5.94 10.39 20.71
C ARG A 178 -7.03 11.23 21.36
N LYS A 179 -7.86 11.87 20.56
CA LYS A 179 -9.02 12.63 20.99
C LYS A 179 -10.21 12.26 20.10
N GLU A 180 -11.31 11.85 20.70
CA GLU A 180 -12.59 11.70 20.00
C GLU A 180 -13.21 13.10 19.79
N LEU A 181 -13.80 13.31 18.62
CA LEU A 181 -14.28 14.61 18.15
C LEU A 181 -15.79 14.77 18.32
#